data_AF-A0A2U1RLG4-F1
#
_entry.id   AF-A0A2U1RLG4-F1
#
_cell.length_a   1.000
_cell.length_b   1.000
_cell.length_c   1.000
_cell.angle_alpha   90.00
_cell.angle_beta   90.00
_cell.angle_gamma   90.00
#
_symmetry.space_group_name_H-M   'P 1'
#
loop_
_entity.id
_entity.type
_entity.pdbx_description
1 polymer ?
#
loop_
_entity_poly.entity_id
_entity_poly.type
_entity_poly.pdbx_seq_one_letter_code
_entity_poly.pdbx_strand_id
1 'polypeptide(L)' 'MREVMLKHKHLRLDQRKIDFAKRFFGAASEQEAIDRALALLMEEHHIVKAMKPLKGILKADRKPWPYL' A
#
# COMPACT_ATOMS: atom_id res chain seq x y z
N MET A 1 -23.82 -9.72 3.72
CA MET A 1 -22.93 -8.58 3.99
C MET A 1 -22.19 -8.86 5.27
N ARG A 2 -20.85 -8.92 5.27
CA ARG A 2 -20.07 -9.03 6.52
C ARG A 2 -19.86 -7.62 7.06
N GLU A 3 -20.53 -7.30 8.16
CA GLU A 3 -20.24 -6.09 8.93
C GLU A 3 -18.80 -6.14 9.44
N VAL A 4 -18.00 -5.15 9.04
CA VAL A 4 -16.63 -5.01 9.50
C VAL A 4 -16.70 -4.45 10.93
N MET A 5 -16.23 -5.25 11.89
CA MET A 5 -16.22 -4.88 13.31
C MET A 5 -15.30 -3.67 13.52
N LEU A 6 -15.87 -2.49 13.75
CA LEU A 6 -15.15 -1.27 14.10
C LEU A 6 -14.67 -1.36 15.56
N LYS A 7 -13.37 -1.61 15.76
CA LYS A 7 -12.66 -1.27 17.00
C LYS A 7 -11.51 -0.36 16.58
N HIS A 8 -11.27 0.81 17.16
CA HIS A 8 -10.91 1.03 18.57
C HIS A 8 -11.11 2.49 19.01
N LYS A 9 -11.38 2.70 20.30
CA LYS A 9 -11.73 4.00 20.91
C LYS A 9 -10.59 5.01 21.08
N HIS A 10 -9.29 4.65 21.04
CA HIS A 10 -8.19 5.62 21.18
C HIS A 10 -6.90 5.17 20.45
N LEU A 11 -6.90 5.24 19.11
CA LEU A 11 -5.67 5.09 18.34
C LEU A 11 -4.90 6.42 18.36
N ARG A 12 -3.73 6.47 19.03
CA ARG A 12 -2.87 7.65 19.01
C ARG A 12 -1.97 7.60 17.78
N LEU A 13 -2.46 8.15 16.67
CA LEU A 13 -1.67 8.37 15.47
C LEU A 13 -1.05 9.76 15.48
N ASP A 14 0.11 9.89 14.84
CA ASP A 14 0.74 11.17 14.61
C ASP A 14 -0.09 11.98 13.60
N GLN A 15 -0.72 13.06 14.07
CA GLN A 15 -1.58 13.92 13.26
C GLN A 15 -0.85 14.46 12.02
N ARG A 16 0.47 14.71 12.10
CA ARG A 16 1.25 15.21 10.95
C ARG A 16 1.27 14.20 9.81
N LYS A 17 1.30 12.91 10.13
CA LYS A 17 1.26 11.84 9.13
C LYS A 17 -0.12 11.71 8.51
N ILE A 18 -1.18 11.90 9.30
CA ILE A 18 -2.56 11.92 8.80
C ILE A 18 -2.77 13.11 7.88
N ASP A 19 -2.31 14.30 8.27
CA ASP A 19 -2.42 15.51 7.44
C ASP A 19 -1.66 15.37 6.13
N PHE A 20 -0.47 14.76 6.17
CA PHE A 20 0.26 14.39 4.96
C PHE A 20 -0.55 13.43 4.09
N ALA A 21 -1.08 12.35 4.66
CA ALA A 21 -1.90 11.38 3.92
C ALA A 21 -3.15 12.04 3.32
N LYS A 22 -3.83 12.92 4.05
CA LYS A 22 -4.98 13.68 3.53
C LYS A 22 -4.61 14.51 2.32
N ARG A 23 -3.49 15.24 2.37
CA ARG A 23 -3.00 16.04 1.24
C ARG A 23 -2.58 15.17 0.07
N PHE A 24 -1.86 14.09 0.33
CA PHE A 24 -1.35 13.17 -0.67
C PHE A 24 -2.48 12.46 -1.43
N PHE A 25 -3.51 11.99 -0.71
CA PHE A 25 -4.64 11.25 -1.28
C PHE A 25 -5.83 12.15 -1.69
N GLY A 26 -5.77 13.46 -1.42
CA GLY A 26 -6.88 14.37 -1.63
C GLY A 26 -8.13 14.00 -0.81
N ALA A 27 -7.95 13.40 0.37
CA ALA A 27 -9.03 12.85 1.18
C ALA A 27 -9.74 13.93 2.02
N ALA A 28 -11.07 13.84 2.08
CA ALA A 28 -11.90 14.79 2.83
C ALA A 28 -11.83 14.53 4.35
N SER A 29 -11.68 13.27 4.75
CA SER A 29 -11.62 12.86 6.16
C SER A 29 -10.34 12.10 6.52
N GLU A 30 -10.03 12.03 7.82
CA GLU A 30 -8.92 11.20 8.31
C GLU A 30 -9.15 9.72 8.05
N GLN A 31 -10.40 9.26 8.25
CA GLN A 31 -10.78 7.89 7.96
C GLN A 31 -10.54 7.54 6.49
N GLU A 32 -10.97 8.39 5.57
CA GLU A 32 -10.75 8.19 4.14
C GLU A 32 -9.25 8.19 3.78
N ALA A 33 -8.46 9.07 4.40
CA ALA A 33 -7.01 9.07 4.19
C ALA A 33 -6.35 7.77 4.67
N ILE A 34 -6.79 7.25 5.83
CA ILE A 34 -6.31 5.99 6.39
C ILE A 34 -6.72 4.82 5.50
N ASP A 35 -7.99 4.77 5.07
CA ASP A 35 -8.51 3.70 4.23
C ASP A 35 -7.76 3.64 2.89
N ARG A 36 -7.51 4.80 2.26
CA ARG A 36 -6.71 4.90 1.02
C ARG A 36 -5.25 4.51 1.23
N ALA A 37 -4.65 4.93 2.34
CA ALA A 37 -3.26 4.56 2.68
C ALA A 37 -3.11 3.04 2.88
N LEU A 38 -4.07 2.42 3.57
CA LEU A 38 -4.07 0.97 3.80
C LEU A 38 -4.31 0.20 2.50
N ALA A 39 -5.20 0.68 1.62
CA ALA A 39 -5.41 0.10 0.30
C ALA A 39 -4.13 0.12 -0.54
N LEU A 40 -3.45 1.27 -0.62
CA LEU A 40 -2.17 1.40 -1.33
C LEU A 40 -1.11 0.44 -0.79
N LEU A 41 -0.98 0.34 0.54
CA LEU A 41 -0.03 -0.57 1.18
C LEU A 41 -0.31 -2.05 0.81
N MET A 42 -1.58 -2.44 0.73
CA MET A 42 -1.96 -3.78 0.31
C MET A 42 -1.58 -4.05 -1.15
N GLU A 43 -1.83 -3.08 -2.03
CA GLU A 43 -1.45 -3.16 -3.45
C GLU A 43 0.07 -3.27 -3.63
N GLU A 44 0.83 -2.41 -2.94
CA GLU A 44 2.29 -2.46 -2.95
C GLU A 44 2.81 -3.80 -2.45
N HIS A 45 2.25 -4.32 -1.35
CA HIS A 45 2.62 -5.63 -0.84
C HIS A 45 2.35 -6.76 -1.86
N HIS A 46 1.24 -6.67 -2.60
CA HIS A 46 0.93 -7.63 -3.67
C HIS A 46 1.94 -7.55 -4.81
N ILE A 47 2.31 -6.35 -5.24
CA ILE A 47 3.33 -6.12 -6.28
C ILE A 47 4.68 -6.66 -5.83
N VAL A 48 5.14 -6.27 -4.64
CA VAL A 48 6.43 -6.74 -4.09
C VAL A 48 6.46 -8.25 -3.96
N LYS A 49 5.36 -8.87 -3.50
CA LYS A 49 5.23 -10.33 -3.41
C LYS A 49 5.31 -11.00 -4.78
N ALA A 50 4.67 -10.44 -5.80
CA ALA A 50 4.72 -10.93 -7.18
C ALA A 50 6.10 -10.74 -7.82
N MET A 51 6.81 -9.66 -7.47
CA MET A 51 8.15 -9.36 -7.96
C MET A 51 9.26 -10.17 -7.26
N LYS A 52 9.05 -10.59 -6.01
CA LYS A 52 10.02 -11.37 -5.23
C LYS A 52 10.56 -12.61 -5.98
N PRO A 53 9.74 -13.46 -6.64
CA PRO A 53 10.25 -14.58 -7.44
C PRO A 53 10.93 -14.16 -8.75
N LEU A 54 10.64 -12.97 -9.28
CA LEU A 54 11.32 -12.42 -10.46
C LEU A 54 12.72 -11.87 -10.12
N LYS A 55 12.97 -11.58 -8.84
CA LYS A 55 14.26 -11.12 -8.34
C LYS A 55 15.27 -12.29 -8.36
N GLY A 56 15.97 -12.44 -9.49
CA GLY A 56 17.15 -13.30 -9.61
C GLY A 56 17.15 -14.30 -10.77
N ILE A 57 15.99 -14.70 -11.31
CA ILE A 57 15.92 -15.69 -12.40
C ILE A 57 14.66 -15.46 -13.24
N LEU A 58 14.79 -14.80 -14.40
CA LEU A 58 13.91 -15.10 -15.52
C LEU A 58 14.29 -16.51 -15.97
N LYS A 59 13.52 -17.51 -15.54
CA LYS A 59 13.70 -18.90 -16.01
C LYS A 59 13.58 -18.86 -17.54
N ALA A 60 14.73 -19.04 -18.19
CA ALA A 60 14.94 -19.20 -19.64
C ALA A 60 15.34 -17.96 -20.48
N ASP A 61 15.66 -16.80 -19.89
CA ASP A 61 16.29 -15.73 -20.68
C ASP A 61 17.71 -15.44 -20.16
N ARG A 62 18.73 -15.69 -20.99
CA ARG A 62 20.13 -15.34 -20.69
C ARG A 62 20.41 -13.86 -20.97
N LYS A 63 19.41 -13.09 -21.39
CA LYS A 63 19.57 -11.68 -21.74
C LYS A 63 19.40 -10.79 -20.50
N PRO A 64 20.39 -9.95 -20.15
CA PRO A 64 20.24 -9.01 -19.05
C PRO A 64 19.24 -7.91 -19.43
N TRP A 65 18.38 -7.56 -18.47
CA TRP A 65 17.54 -6.37 -18.53
C TRP A 65 18.41 -5.09 -18.44
N PRO A 66 18.06 -3.96 -19.08
CA PRO A 66 16.94 -3.73 -20.00
C PRO A 66 17.24 -4.21 -21.42
N TYR A 67 16.20 -4.63 -22.13
CA TYR A 67 16.30 -4.99 -23.54
C TYR A 67 16.67 -3.74 -24.35
N LEU A 68 17.96 -3.61 -24.68
CA LEU A 68 18.44 -2.73 -25.74
C LEU A 68 18.05 -3.29 -27.11
#